data_AF-A0A814D0X8-F1
#
_entry.id   AF-A0A814D0X8-F1
#
_cell.length_a   1.000
_cell.length_b   1.000
_cell.length_c   1.000
_cell.angle_alpha   90.00
_cell.angle_beta   90.00
_cell.angle_gamma   90.00
#
_symmetry.space_group_name_H-M   'P 1'
#
loop_
_entity.id
_entity.type
_entity.pdbx_description
1 polymer ?
#
loop_
_entity_poly.entity_id
_entity_poly.type
_entity_poly.pdbx_seq_one_letter_code
_entity_poly.pdbx_strand_id
1 'polypeptide(L)'
;MNDSITINKSKFLAPDRYLEACPIRYECRSLFMYLMEMEYCPETENIEILLNYPEKNDVRYFSDEQKLQVFITDVKKFAFPYMKITSEDNSNRFNSSLVQFYTFVLTDANRIRQYGFCRSAQNGKHILCIVSYLPWYNVFINILNKISNIINEKD
;
A
#
# COMPACT_ATOMS: atom_id res chain seq x y z
N MET A 1 10.50 62.65 -26.64
CA MET A 1 11.38 61.53 -26.25
C MET A 1 10.49 60.48 -25.62
N ASN A 2 10.19 59.43 -26.39
CA ASN A 2 9.33 58.32 -25.98
C ASN A 2 10.22 57.25 -25.37
N ASP A 3 10.22 57.13 -24.04
CA ASP A 3 10.89 56.02 -23.37
C ASP A 3 9.97 54.80 -23.42
N SER A 4 10.22 53.95 -24.42
CA SER A 4 9.63 52.63 -24.53
C SER A 4 10.09 51.76 -23.35
N ILE A 5 9.16 51.49 -22.43
CA ILE A 5 9.31 50.51 -21.35
C ILE A 5 9.37 49.12 -21.98
N THR A 6 10.57 48.54 -22.02
CA THR A 6 10.77 47.15 -22.42
C THR A 6 10.23 46.23 -21.32
N ILE A 7 9.01 45.74 -21.49
CA ILE A 7 8.44 44.69 -20.64
C ILE A 7 9.20 43.40 -20.96
N ASN A 8 10.12 43.01 -20.07
CA ASN A 8 10.78 41.71 -20.14
C ASN A 8 9.72 40.60 -20.01
N LYS A 9 9.38 40.00 -21.15
CA LYS A 9 8.53 38.81 -21.25
C LYS A 9 9.13 37.69 -20.41
N SER A 10 8.31 37.17 -19.50
CA SER A 10 8.36 35.84 -18.90
C SER A 10 9.74 35.39 -18.40
N LYS A 11 10.02 35.66 -17.11
CA LYS A 11 10.61 34.59 -16.30
C LYS A 11 9.55 33.50 -16.21
N PHE A 12 9.60 32.53 -17.12
CA PHE A 12 9.01 31.23 -16.81
C PHE A 12 9.65 30.80 -15.49
N LEU A 13 8.88 30.80 -14.41
CA LEU A 13 9.28 30.02 -13.24
C LEU A 13 9.53 28.61 -13.78
N ALA A 14 10.73 28.09 -13.53
CA ALA A 14 11.04 26.72 -13.83
C ALA A 14 9.89 25.84 -13.31
N PRO A 15 9.41 24.83 -14.07
CA PRO A 15 8.39 23.94 -13.57
C PRO A 15 8.86 23.42 -12.21
N ASP A 16 8.02 23.57 -11.20
CA ASP A 16 8.33 23.23 -9.82
C ASP A 16 8.99 21.86 -9.76
N ARG A 17 10.31 21.82 -9.52
CA ARG A 17 11.06 20.56 -9.30
C ARG A 17 10.47 19.72 -8.16
N TYR A 18 9.64 20.33 -7.32
CA TYR A 18 8.86 19.66 -6.27
C TYR A 18 7.72 18.79 -6.81
N LEU A 19 7.14 19.13 -7.97
CA LEU A 19 6.13 18.30 -8.64
C LEU A 19 6.77 17.14 -9.41
N GLU A 20 8.00 17.30 -9.92
CA GLU A 20 8.80 16.19 -10.46
C GLU A 20 9.29 15.22 -9.35
N ALA A 21 9.31 15.66 -8.09
CA ALA A 21 9.72 14.85 -6.95
C ALA A 21 8.59 14.01 -6.34
N CYS A 22 7.35 14.15 -6.83
CA CYS A 22 6.23 13.32 -6.40
C CYS A 22 5.91 12.29 -7.49
N PRO A 23 6.44 11.05 -7.40
CA PRO A 23 6.17 9.99 -8.36
C PRO A 23 4.79 9.38 -8.07
N ILE A 24 3.77 10.22 -7.91
CA ILE A 24 2.38 9.79 -7.96
C ILE A 24 2.13 9.49 -9.43
N ARG A 25 1.73 8.26 -9.73
CA ARG A 25 1.38 7.88 -11.10
C ARG A 25 0.14 8.69 -11.50
N TYR A 26 0.32 9.77 -12.26
CA TYR A 26 -0.79 10.64 -12.69
C TYR A 26 -1.84 9.91 -13.54
N GLU A 27 -1.48 8.76 -14.14
CA GLU A 27 -2.37 7.91 -14.93
C GLU A 27 -2.95 6.73 -14.13
N CYS A 28 -3.35 6.94 -12.87
CA CYS A 28 -4.08 5.93 -12.12
C CYS A 28 -5.49 5.73 -12.69
N ARG A 29 -5.69 4.62 -13.41
CA ARG A 29 -7.00 4.25 -13.98
C ARG A 29 -7.89 3.44 -13.03
N SER A 30 -7.38 3.06 -11.85
CA SER A 30 -8.12 2.37 -10.80
C SER A 30 -7.87 3.04 -9.45
N LEU A 31 -8.85 2.95 -8.55
CA LEU A 31 -8.74 3.43 -7.18
C LEU A 31 -7.65 2.65 -6.41
N PHE A 32 -7.55 1.35 -6.63
CA PHE A 32 -6.50 0.50 -6.06
C PHE A 32 -6.13 -0.63 -7.02
N MET A 33 -4.95 -1.20 -6.80
CA MET A 33 -4.44 -2.34 -7.58
C MET A 33 -4.95 -3.66 -7.01
N TYR A 34 -4.79 -3.84 -5.70
CA TYR A 34 -5.16 -5.06 -4.99
C TYR A 34 -5.82 -4.75 -3.65
N LEU A 35 -6.80 -5.56 -3.30
CA LEU A 35 -7.32 -5.74 -1.94
C LEU A 35 -6.99 -7.18 -1.55
N MET A 36 -6.28 -7.34 -0.42
CA MET A 36 -5.88 -8.63 0.10
C MET A 36 -6.32 -8.80 1.55
N GLU A 37 -6.85 -9.96 1.85
CA GLU A 37 -7.03 -10.45 3.22
C GLU A 37 -6.01 -11.54 3.47
N MET A 38 -5.28 -11.42 4.57
CA MET A 38 -4.18 -12.31 4.90
C MET A 38 -4.24 -12.75 6.34
N GLU A 39 -3.87 -14.01 6.56
CA GLU A 39 -3.75 -14.58 7.88
C GLU A 39 -2.39 -15.25 8.05
N TYR A 40 -1.77 -15.03 9.20
CA TYR A 40 -0.55 -15.72 9.57
C TYR A 40 -0.85 -16.99 10.36
N CYS A 41 -0.30 -18.11 9.89
CA CYS A 41 -0.31 -19.40 10.56
C CYS A 41 1.02 -19.60 11.34
N PRO A 42 0.99 -19.56 12.69
CA PRO A 42 2.20 -19.75 13.51
C PRO A 42 2.82 -21.14 13.37
N GLU A 43 2.02 -22.18 13.13
CA GLU A 43 2.48 -23.57 13.06
C GLU A 43 3.35 -23.83 11.84
N THR A 44 3.05 -23.16 10.72
CA THR A 44 3.76 -23.33 9.45
C THR A 44 4.69 -22.16 9.13
N GLU A 45 4.71 -21.12 9.98
CA GLU A 45 5.38 -19.85 9.76
C GLU A 45 5.05 -19.19 8.40
N ASN A 46 3.85 -19.46 7.88
CA ASN A 46 3.41 -18.97 6.57
C ASN A 46 2.28 -17.94 6.69
N ILE A 47 2.19 -17.11 5.65
CA ILE A 47 1.10 -16.15 5.47
C ILE A 47 0.19 -16.67 4.36
N GLU A 48 -1.04 -16.98 4.70
CA GLU A 48 -2.10 -17.38 3.80
C GLU A 48 -2.83 -16.14 3.27
N ILE A 49 -3.26 -16.19 2.01
CA ILE A 49 -4.11 -15.16 1.41
C ILE A 49 -5.51 -15.73 1.35
N LEU A 50 -6.41 -15.19 2.16
CA LEU A 50 -7.80 -15.61 2.25
C LEU A 50 -8.66 -14.99 1.14
N LEU A 51 -8.36 -13.73 0.81
CA LEU A 51 -9.00 -13.00 -0.28
C LEU A 51 -7.96 -12.26 -1.10
N ASN A 52 -8.08 -12.33 -2.42
CA ASN A 52 -7.28 -11.56 -3.37
C ASN A 52 -8.19 -10.98 -4.45
N TYR A 53 -8.35 -9.65 -4.45
CA TYR A 53 -9.12 -8.95 -5.46
C TYR A 53 -8.25 -7.91 -6.18
N PRO A 54 -8.20 -7.91 -7.53
CA PRO A 54 -8.84 -8.88 -8.41
C PRO A 54 -8.20 -10.27 -8.30
N GLU A 55 -9.00 -11.34 -8.50
CA GLU A 55 -8.50 -12.72 -8.47
C GLU A 55 -7.46 -12.97 -9.56
N LYS A 56 -7.70 -12.39 -10.75
CA LYS A 56 -6.81 -12.48 -11.90
C LYS A 56 -5.92 -11.26 -11.98
N ASN A 57 -4.66 -11.51 -12.32
CA ASN A 57 -3.70 -10.45 -12.59
C ASN A 57 -4.16 -9.54 -13.72
N ASP A 58 -4.02 -8.24 -13.49
CA ASP A 58 -4.18 -7.23 -14.53
C ASP A 58 -2.82 -6.97 -15.17
N VAL A 59 -2.71 -7.30 -16.46
CA VAL A 59 -1.47 -7.15 -17.24
C VAL A 59 -0.95 -5.71 -17.29
N ARG A 60 -1.80 -4.72 -16.95
CA ARG A 60 -1.39 -3.30 -16.82
C ARG A 60 -0.50 -3.05 -15.60
N TYR A 61 -0.56 -3.90 -14.57
CA TYR A 61 0.30 -3.83 -13.40
C TYR A 61 1.48 -4.78 -13.51
N PHE A 62 1.24 -6.04 -13.88
CA PHE A 62 2.28 -7.05 -13.99
C PHE A 62 2.15 -7.78 -15.33
N SER A 63 3.14 -7.57 -16.21
CA SER A 63 3.18 -8.21 -17.54
C SER A 63 3.60 -9.69 -17.49
N ASP A 64 4.17 -10.13 -16.37
CA ASP A 64 4.73 -11.46 -16.16
C ASP A 64 4.39 -11.94 -14.75
N GLU A 65 4.06 -13.22 -14.64
CA GLU A 65 3.68 -13.91 -13.41
C GLU A 65 4.81 -13.85 -12.37
N GLN A 66 6.08 -13.95 -12.78
CA GLN A 66 7.19 -13.84 -11.81
C GLN A 66 7.20 -12.50 -11.07
N LYS A 67 6.91 -11.39 -11.76
CA LYS A 67 6.86 -10.06 -11.13
C LYS A 67 5.69 -9.95 -10.15
N LEU A 68 4.55 -10.56 -10.49
CA LEU A 68 3.40 -10.65 -9.59
C LEU A 68 3.76 -11.45 -8.33
N GLN A 69 4.42 -12.60 -8.48
CA GLN A 69 4.81 -13.43 -7.33
C GLN A 69 5.80 -12.72 -6.40
N VAL A 70 6.77 -11.99 -6.95
CA VAL A 70 7.68 -11.14 -6.16
C VAL A 70 6.90 -10.05 -5.43
N PHE A 71 6.00 -9.35 -6.12
CA PHE A 71 5.16 -8.32 -5.51
C PHE A 71 4.31 -8.86 -4.35
N ILE A 72 3.59 -9.97 -4.56
CA ILE A 72 2.76 -10.60 -3.52
C ILE A 72 3.63 -11.02 -2.33
N THR A 73 4.81 -11.59 -2.60
CA THR A 73 5.78 -11.97 -1.56
C THR A 73 6.24 -10.77 -0.73
N ASP A 74 6.51 -9.64 -1.37
CA ASP A 74 6.92 -8.44 -0.66
C ASP A 74 5.77 -7.81 0.12
N VAL A 75 4.55 -7.75 -0.44
CA VAL A 75 3.37 -7.30 0.30
C VAL A 75 3.15 -8.13 1.57
N LYS A 76 3.28 -9.46 1.50
CA LYS A 76 3.20 -10.32 2.68
C LYS A 76 4.22 -9.92 3.76
N LYS A 77 5.48 -9.71 3.39
CA LYS A 77 6.54 -9.31 4.34
C LYS A 77 6.24 -7.97 5.01
N PHE A 78 5.77 -6.99 4.24
CA PHE A 78 5.50 -5.65 4.76
C PHE A 78 4.17 -5.54 5.51
N ALA A 79 3.18 -6.38 5.18
CA ALA A 79 1.95 -6.51 5.95
C ALA A 79 2.21 -7.15 7.32
N PHE A 80 3.24 -7.97 7.49
CA PHE A 80 3.57 -8.55 8.78
C PHE A 80 4.96 -8.10 9.27
N PRO A 81 5.14 -6.81 9.60
CA PRO A 81 6.47 -6.22 9.85
C PRO A 81 7.17 -6.77 11.10
N TYR A 82 6.42 -7.40 12.01
CA TYR A 82 6.93 -7.90 13.29
C TYR A 82 7.18 -9.42 13.32
N MET A 83 6.95 -10.12 12.20
CA MET A 83 6.90 -11.58 12.18
C MET A 83 8.24 -12.29 12.37
N LYS A 84 9.33 -11.73 11.81
CA LYS A 84 10.66 -12.38 11.77
C LYS A 84 11.53 -12.14 13.00
N ILE A 85 11.00 -11.53 14.07
CA ILE A 85 11.76 -11.34 15.31
C ILE A 85 11.63 -12.62 16.13
N THR A 86 12.28 -13.68 15.67
CA THR A 86 12.35 -15.00 16.29
C THR A 86 13.69 -15.17 17.02
N SER A 87 13.71 -14.76 18.27
CA SER A 87 14.39 -15.47 19.34
C SER A 87 14.04 -14.76 20.66
N GLU A 88 13.34 -15.48 21.55
CA GLU A 88 13.15 -15.19 22.99
C GLU A 88 11.80 -14.63 23.47
N ASP A 89 11.02 -13.83 22.72
CA ASP A 89 9.82 -13.16 23.27
C ASP A 89 8.46 -13.52 22.59
N ASN A 90 8.20 -14.81 22.36
CA ASN A 90 7.04 -15.29 21.59
C ASN A 90 5.65 -15.13 22.26
N SER A 91 5.57 -14.84 23.57
CA SER A 91 4.28 -14.91 24.29
C SER A 91 3.48 -13.61 24.34
N ASN A 92 4.05 -12.45 24.00
CA ASN A 92 3.42 -11.14 24.27
C ASN A 92 3.16 -10.24 23.06
N ARG A 93 3.60 -10.58 21.84
CA ARG A 93 3.53 -9.65 20.70
C ARG A 93 2.19 -9.65 19.97
N PHE A 94 1.49 -10.78 19.99
CA PHE A 94 0.13 -10.91 19.45
C PHE A 94 -0.96 -10.60 20.48
N ASN A 95 -0.60 -10.04 21.64
CA ASN A 95 -1.54 -9.65 22.70
C ASN A 95 -1.93 -8.17 22.62
N SER A 96 -1.72 -7.52 21.47
CA SER A 96 -2.15 -6.13 21.29
C SER A 96 -3.67 -6.09 21.17
N SER A 97 -4.37 -5.72 22.24
CA SER A 97 -5.83 -5.57 22.27
C SER A 97 -6.39 -4.46 21.35
N LEU A 98 -5.54 -3.84 20.52
CA LEU A 98 -5.88 -2.71 19.68
C LEU A 98 -5.76 -3.08 18.20
N VAL A 99 -6.73 -2.62 17.41
CA VAL A 99 -6.63 -2.61 15.96
C VAL A 99 -5.54 -1.60 15.58
N GLN A 100 -4.61 -2.01 14.72
CA GLN A 100 -3.52 -1.16 14.27
C GLN A 100 -3.70 -0.78 12.80
N PHE A 101 -3.37 0.47 12.48
CA PHE A 101 -3.36 0.97 11.12
C PHE A 101 -1.96 1.44 10.78
N TYR A 102 -1.42 0.98 9.66
CA TYR A 102 -0.12 1.42 9.19
C TYR A 102 -0.08 1.42 7.66
N THR A 103 0.97 1.99 7.12
CA THR A 103 1.17 2.07 5.66
C THR A 103 2.62 1.80 5.34
N PHE A 104 2.85 0.91 4.37
CA PHE A 104 4.17 0.69 3.79
C PHE A 104 4.21 1.23 2.37
N VAL A 105 5.42 1.41 1.83
CA VAL A 105 5.62 1.89 0.47
C VAL A 105 6.60 0.97 -0.25
N LEU A 106 6.15 0.37 -1.35
CA LEU A 106 7.02 -0.32 -2.31
C LEU A 106 7.44 0.69 -3.38
N THR A 107 8.75 0.77 -3.65
CA THR A 107 9.29 1.67 -4.66
C THR A 107 9.97 0.84 -5.74
N ASP A 108 9.56 1.03 -6.99
CA ASP A 108 10.18 0.35 -8.12
C ASP A 108 11.45 1.08 -8.62
N ALA A 109 12.14 0.47 -9.60
CA ALA A 109 13.33 1.07 -10.20
C ALA A 109 13.06 2.40 -10.94
N ASN A 110 11.82 2.63 -11.37
CA ASN A 110 11.38 3.87 -12.00
C ASN A 110 10.97 4.93 -10.98
N ARG A 111 11.21 4.66 -9.68
CA ARG A 111 10.85 5.51 -8.53
C ARG A 111 9.35 5.66 -8.32
N ILE A 112 8.52 4.84 -8.98
CA ILE A 112 7.08 4.82 -8.79
C ILE A 112 6.79 4.17 -7.43
N ARG A 113 5.92 4.81 -6.65
CA ARG A 113 5.56 4.38 -5.30
C ARG A 113 4.19 3.71 -5.28
N GLN A 114 4.12 2.54 -4.68
CA GLN A 114 2.89 1.82 -4.36
C GLN A 114 2.72 1.82 -2.85
N TYR A 115 1.59 2.32 -2.38
CA TYR A 115 1.25 2.45 -0.97
C TYR A 115 0.40 1.24 -0.56
N GLY A 116 0.86 0.47 0.42
CA GLY A 116 0.09 -0.60 1.05
C GLY A 116 -0.50 -0.12 2.36
N PHE A 117 -1.81 0.10 2.37
CA PHE A 117 -2.58 0.52 3.55
C PHE A 117 -3.11 -0.71 4.27
N CYS A 118 -2.79 -0.84 5.56
CA CYS A 118 -3.11 -2.05 6.32
C CYS A 118 -3.97 -1.74 7.54
N ARG A 119 -4.92 -2.63 7.79
CA ARG A 119 -5.66 -2.76 9.04
C ARG A 119 -5.34 -4.12 9.63
N SER A 120 -4.64 -4.12 10.76
CA SER A 120 -4.29 -5.33 11.50
C SER A 120 -5.22 -5.53 12.70
N ALA A 121 -5.75 -6.74 12.86
CA ALA A 121 -6.65 -7.10 13.94
C ALA A 121 -5.94 -7.08 15.31
N GLN A 122 -6.72 -7.20 16.39
CA GLN A 122 -6.29 -7.16 17.81
C GLN A 122 -5.40 -8.35 18.24
N ASN A 123 -4.81 -9.06 17.29
CA ASN A 123 -3.85 -10.12 17.55
C ASN A 123 -2.71 -10.12 16.55
N GLY A 124 -2.64 -9.17 15.61
CA GLY A 124 -1.59 -9.12 14.59
C GLY A 124 -1.54 -10.30 13.62
N LYS A 125 -2.46 -11.26 13.70
CA LYS A 125 -2.50 -12.47 12.86
C LYS A 125 -3.33 -12.27 11.60
N HIS A 126 -4.38 -11.46 11.68
CA HIS A 126 -5.30 -11.18 10.57
C HIS A 126 -5.15 -9.74 10.09
N ILE A 127 -5.03 -9.56 8.77
CA ILE A 127 -4.76 -8.26 8.15
C ILE A 127 -5.59 -8.09 6.87
N LEU A 128 -6.22 -6.92 6.74
CA LEU A 128 -6.73 -6.42 5.47
C LEU A 128 -5.76 -5.37 4.91
N CYS A 129 -5.41 -5.49 3.63
CA CYS A 129 -4.45 -4.64 2.97
C CYS A 129 -4.98 -4.15 1.60
N ILE A 130 -4.97 -2.84 1.38
CA ILE A 130 -5.19 -2.25 0.04
C ILE A 130 -3.86 -1.73 -0.48
N VAL A 131 -3.49 -2.13 -1.69
CA VAL A 131 -2.33 -1.57 -2.41
C VAL A 131 -2.80 -0.62 -3.49
N SER A 132 -2.37 0.64 -3.44
CA SER A 132 -2.73 1.67 -4.40
C SER A 132 -1.55 2.57 -4.73
N TYR A 133 -1.58 3.18 -5.92
CA TYR A 133 -0.68 4.28 -6.29
C TYR A 133 -1.15 5.63 -5.71
N LEU A 134 -2.39 5.71 -5.22
CA LEU A 134 -2.96 6.92 -4.65
C LEU A 134 -2.61 7.02 -3.15
N PRO A 135 -1.98 8.12 -2.68
CA PRO A 135 -1.59 8.28 -1.28
C PRO A 135 -2.77 8.69 -0.37
N TRP A 136 -3.95 8.09 -0.54
CA TRP A 136 -5.20 8.52 0.12
C TRP A 136 -5.46 7.75 1.42
N TYR A 137 -4.57 7.92 2.40
CA TYR A 137 -4.60 7.18 3.68
C TYR A 137 -5.99 7.12 4.33
N ASN A 138 -6.59 8.26 4.66
CA ASN A 138 -7.89 8.30 5.34
C ASN A 138 -9.00 7.60 4.57
N VAL A 139 -8.97 7.66 3.23
CA VAL A 139 -9.97 7.00 2.38
C VAL A 139 -9.81 5.49 2.48
N PHE A 140 -8.60 4.98 2.29
CA PHE A 140 -8.37 3.54 2.31
C PHE A 140 -8.54 2.91 3.68
N ILE A 141 -8.13 3.59 4.76
CA ILE A 141 -8.39 3.10 6.12
C ILE A 141 -9.90 3.04 6.41
N ASN A 142 -10.68 4.04 5.98
CA ASN A 142 -12.14 4.00 6.14
C ASN A 142 -12.79 2.87 5.33
N ILE A 143 -12.29 2.60 4.11
CA ILE A 143 -12.74 1.45 3.30
C ILE A 143 -12.42 0.14 4.01
N LEU A 144 -11.18 -0.03 4.49
CA LEU A 144 -10.74 -1.24 5.21
C LEU A 144 -11.56 -1.48 6.48
N ASN A 145 -11.90 -0.43 7.23
CA ASN A 145 -12.78 -0.55 8.39
C ASN A 145 -14.18 -1.04 8.01
N LYS A 146 -14.77 -0.48 6.94
CA LYS A 146 -16.08 -0.94 6.45
C LYS A 146 -16.05 -2.38 5.98
N ILE A 147 -15.02 -2.77 5.23
CA ILE A 147 -14.85 -4.16 4.76
C ILE A 147 -14.71 -5.10 5.96
N SER A 148 -13.90 -4.76 6.96
CA SER A 148 -13.78 -5.58 8.16
C SER A 148 -15.10 -5.76 8.89
N ASN A 149 -15.92 -4.71 9.00
CA ASN A 149 -17.23 -4.84 9.65
C ASN A 149 -18.12 -5.80 8.86
N ILE A 150 -18.15 -5.70 7.54
CA ILE A 150 -18.95 -6.59 6.67
C ILE A 150 -18.47 -8.05 6.77
N ILE A 151 -17.15 -8.29 6.86
CA ILE A 151 -16.60 -9.64 7.03
C ILE A 151 -17.02 -10.21 8.38
N ASN A 152 -16.89 -9.43 9.46
CA ASN A 152 -17.22 -9.86 10.82
C ASN A 152 -18.73 -10.00 11.08
N GLU A 153 -19.59 -9.33 10.30
CA GLU A 153 -21.06 -9.46 10.39
C GLU A 153 -21.59 -10.75 9.77
N LYS A 154 -20.77 -11.49 9.00
CA LYS A 154 -21.19 -12.72 8.31
C LYS A 154 -20.97 -14.01 9.12
N ASP A 155 -20.35 -13.92 10.29
CA ASP A 155 -20.17 -15.01 11.26
C ASP A 155 -21.23 -14.93 12.38
#